data_AF-A0A1A2PNY8-F1
#
_entry.id   AF-A0A1A2PNY8-F1
#
_cell.length_a   1.000
_cell.length_b   1.000
_cell.length_c   1.000
_cell.angle_alpha   90.00
_cell.angle_beta   90.00
_cell.angle_gamma   90.00
#
_symmetry.space_group_name_H-M   'P 1'
#
loop_
_entity.id
_entity.type
_entity.pdbx_description
1 polymer ?
#
loop_
_entity_poly.entity_id
_entity_poly.type
_entity_poly.pdbx_seq_one_letter_code
_entity_poly.pdbx_strand_id
1 'polypeptide(L)'
;MYTDADLEQAVAEFAELDSIERIAETRSHLLTHLTDAVKALQQAASSLEQLRSNAVYDVEFVDGRDGRDVTTFIDDSIRQTRAAYAVVHTVIDKETP
;
A
#
# COMPACT_ATOMS: atom_id res chain seq x y z
N MET A 1 48.43 2.97 13.50
CA MET A 1 48.18 3.97 12.45
C MET A 1 47.30 3.26 11.45
N TYR A 2 46.03 3.67 11.34
CA TYR A 2 45.13 3.10 10.33
C TYR A 2 45.65 3.47 8.94
N THR A 3 45.60 2.52 8.02
CA THR A 3 45.96 2.76 6.63
C THR A 3 44.80 3.46 5.92
N ASP A 4 45.10 4.14 4.82
CA ASP A 4 44.11 4.78 3.95
C ASP A 4 43.05 3.76 3.48
N ALA A 5 43.49 2.53 3.20
CA ALA A 5 42.63 1.40 2.84
C ALA A 5 41.68 0.97 3.96
N ASP A 6 42.12 0.98 5.23
CA ASP A 6 41.25 0.66 6.37
C ASP A 6 40.13 1.71 6.52
N LEU A 7 40.44 2.97 6.20
CA LEU A 7 39.48 4.07 6.26
C LEU A 7 38.47 3.99 5.10
N GLU A 8 38.93 3.70 3.89
CA GLU A 8 38.07 3.48 2.72
C GLU A 8 37.12 2.30 2.93
N GLN A 9 37.61 1.19 3.51
CA GLN A 9 36.78 0.05 3.85
C GLN A 9 35.70 0.41 4.87
N ALA A 10 36.06 1.13 5.94
CA ALA A 10 35.08 1.55 6.94
C ALA A 10 34.00 2.47 6.33
N VAL A 11 34.37 3.40 5.45
CA VAL A 11 33.41 4.26 4.74
C VAL A 11 32.46 3.44 3.86
N ALA A 12 32.96 2.43 3.16
CA ALA A 12 32.14 1.54 2.35
C ALA A 12 31.15 0.74 3.21
N GLU A 13 31.60 0.20 4.35
CA GLU A 13 30.74 -0.52 5.30
C GLU A 13 29.64 0.38 5.88
N PHE A 14 29.95 1.63 6.23
CA PHE A 14 28.93 2.59 6.68
C PHE A 14 27.91 2.92 5.58
N ALA A 15 28.36 3.08 4.33
CA ALA A 15 27.46 3.33 3.21
C ALA A 15 26.53 2.14 2.93
N GLU A 16 27.03 0.91 3.08
CA GLU A 16 26.22 -0.30 2.97
C GLU A 16 25.15 -0.37 4.06
N LEU A 17 25.51 -0.07 5.31
CA LEU A 17 24.55 -0.03 6.43
C LEU A 17 23.45 1.02 6.22
N ASP A 18 23.80 2.24 5.78
CA ASP A 18 22.81 3.27 5.43
C ASP A 18 21.88 2.81 4.31
N SER A 19 22.42 2.15 3.28
CA SER A 19 21.60 1.58 2.20
C SER A 19 20.64 0.52 2.72
N ILE A 20 21.07 -0.36 3.62
CA ILE A 20 20.22 -1.40 4.23
C ILE A 20 19.09 -0.77 5.05
N GLU A 21 19.41 0.24 5.87
CA GLU A 21 18.41 0.96 6.68
C GLU A 21 17.37 1.65 5.79
N ARG A 22 17.80 2.37 4.76
CA ARG A 22 16.91 3.03 3.80
C ARG A 22 16.01 2.05 3.06
N ILE A 23 16.52 0.87 2.71
CA ILE A 23 15.71 -0.19 2.10
C ILE A 23 14.64 -0.67 3.07
N ALA A 24 14.99 -0.94 4.33
CA ALA A 24 14.06 -1.39 5.36
C ALA A 24 12.96 -0.35 5.62
N GLU A 25 13.33 0.93 5.76
CA GLU A 25 12.40 2.04 5.93
C GLU A 25 11.44 2.14 4.73
N THR A 26 11.98 2.10 3.50
CA THR A 26 11.18 2.21 2.28
C THR A 26 10.20 1.04 2.13
N ARG A 27 10.60 -0.18 2.51
CA ARG A 27 9.71 -1.36 2.55
C ARG A 27 8.56 -1.17 3.55
N SER A 28 8.84 -0.64 4.73
CA SER A 28 7.83 -0.31 5.74
C SER A 28 6.83 0.74 5.22
N HIS A 29 7.33 1.79 4.57
CA HIS A 29 6.47 2.80 3.93
C HIS A 29 5.59 2.21 2.85
N LEU A 30 6.10 1.32 2.00
CA LEU A 30 5.30 0.67 0.96
C LEU A 30 4.13 -0.14 1.54
N LEU A 31 4.37 -0.94 2.59
CA LEU A 31 3.31 -1.69 3.28
C LEU A 31 2.27 -0.76 3.91
N THR A 32 2.72 0.35 4.50
CA THR A 32 1.85 1.36 5.10
C THR A 32 0.94 1.99 4.03
N HIS A 33 1.50 2.44 2.91
CA HIS A 33 0.74 3.03 1.81
C HIS A 33 -0.30 2.07 1.23
N LEU A 34 0.04 0.79 1.05
CA LEU A 34 -0.92 -0.22 0.58
C LEU A 34 -2.05 -0.47 1.59
N THR A 35 -1.72 -0.48 2.88
CA THR A 35 -2.71 -0.61 3.95
C THR A 35 -3.67 0.58 3.97
N ASP A 36 -3.15 1.79 3.84
CA ASP A 36 -3.96 3.00 3.84
C ASP A 36 -4.81 3.12 2.56
N ALA A 37 -4.31 2.66 1.41
CA ALA A 37 -5.10 2.54 0.19
C ALA A 37 -6.30 1.59 0.38
N VAL A 38 -6.12 0.43 1.02
CA VAL A 38 -7.24 -0.48 1.33
C VAL A 38 -8.28 0.20 2.23
N LYS A 39 -7.84 0.91 3.28
CA LYS A 39 -8.77 1.62 4.18
C LYS A 39 -9.56 2.70 3.44
N ALA A 40 -8.90 3.49 2.59
CA ALA A 40 -9.56 4.53 1.81
C ALA A 40 -10.62 3.94 0.86
N LEU A 41 -10.31 2.81 0.21
CA LEU A 41 -11.27 2.11 -0.65
C LEU A 41 -12.45 1.54 0.14
N GLN A 42 -12.22 1.00 1.34
CA GLN A 42 -13.30 0.55 2.23
C GLN A 42 -14.20 1.70 2.67
N GLN A 43 -13.64 2.88 2.96
CA GLN A 43 -14.42 4.07 3.26
C GLN A 43 -15.25 4.53 2.06
N ALA A 44 -14.66 4.51 0.85
CA ALA A 44 -15.39 4.81 -0.38
C ALA A 44 -16.56 3.86 -0.61
N ALA A 45 -16.38 2.55 -0.37
CA ALA A 45 -17.46 1.57 -0.44
C ALA A 45 -18.60 1.89 0.54
N SER A 46 -18.27 2.21 1.79
CA SER A 46 -19.25 2.61 2.80
C SER A 46 -20.02 3.89 2.43
N SER A 47 -19.32 4.90 1.88
CA SER A 47 -19.97 6.12 1.40
C SER A 47 -20.91 5.83 0.22
N LEU A 48 -20.52 4.97 -0.70
CA LEU A 48 -21.38 4.55 -1.80
C LEU A 48 -22.62 3.79 -1.30
N GLU A 49 -22.46 2.92 -0.29
CA GLU A 49 -23.59 2.24 0.34
C GLU A 49 -24.56 3.24 0.98
N GLN A 50 -24.05 4.29 1.64
CA GLN A 50 -24.88 5.35 2.20
C GLN A 50 -25.66 6.09 1.10
N LEU A 51 -25.02 6.47 0.00
CA LEU A 51 -25.69 7.10 -1.16
C LEU A 51 -26.80 6.20 -1.72
N ARG A 52 -26.58 4.88 -1.73
CA ARG A 52 -27.54 3.89 -2.23
C ARG A 52 -28.61 3.47 -1.21
N SER A 53 -28.51 3.93 0.03
CA SER A 53 -29.47 3.59 1.09
C SER A 53 -30.77 4.37 0.94
N ASN A 54 -31.88 3.85 1.47
CA ASN A 54 -33.16 4.57 1.49
C ASN A 54 -33.14 5.86 2.34
N ALA A 55 -32.09 6.11 3.12
CA ALA A 55 -31.95 7.32 3.92
C ALA A 55 -31.48 8.52 3.10
N VAL A 56 -30.58 8.30 2.12
CA VAL A 56 -30.07 9.34 1.22
C VAL A 56 -30.72 9.22 -0.16
N TYR A 57 -30.78 8.00 -0.69
CA TYR A 57 -31.37 7.64 -1.98
C TYR A 57 -30.91 8.56 -3.12
N ASP A 58 -29.64 8.45 -3.48
CA ASP A 58 -29.12 9.11 -4.67
C ASP A 58 -29.50 8.30 -5.93
N VAL A 59 -30.40 8.86 -6.75
CA VAL A 59 -30.95 8.18 -7.93
C VAL A 59 -29.88 7.82 -8.97
N GLU A 60 -28.79 8.60 -9.07
CA GLU A 60 -27.71 8.32 -10.03
C GLU A 60 -26.92 7.07 -9.63
N PHE A 61 -26.74 6.86 -8.32
CA PHE A 61 -26.06 5.68 -7.79
C PHE A 61 -26.98 4.47 -7.55
N VAL A 62 -28.27 4.69 -7.34
CA VAL A 62 -29.27 3.61 -7.13
C VAL A 62 -29.80 3.06 -8.45
N ASP A 63 -30.34 3.94 -9.28
CA ASP A 63 -31.09 3.58 -10.50
C ASP A 63 -30.28 3.82 -11.78
N GLY A 64 -29.21 4.62 -11.68
CA GLY A 64 -28.28 4.85 -12.78
C GLY A 64 -27.45 3.60 -13.11
N ARG A 65 -27.21 3.40 -14.41
CA ARG A 65 -26.37 2.30 -14.92
C ARG A 65 -24.97 2.32 -14.29
N ASP A 66 -24.41 3.51 -14.13
CA ASP A 66 -23.03 3.71 -13.70
C ASP A 66 -22.84 3.41 -12.20
N GLY A 67 -23.88 3.54 -11.36
CA GLY A 67 -23.79 3.26 -9.93
C GLY A 67 -23.45 1.80 -9.59
N ARG A 68 -23.93 0.86 -10.42
CA ARG A 68 -23.57 -0.55 -10.32
C ARG A 68 -22.10 -0.77 -10.69
N ASP A 69 -21.65 -0.11 -11.77
CA ASP A 69 -20.27 -0.23 -12.25
C ASP A 69 -19.29 0.33 -11.23
N VAL A 70 -19.60 1.49 -10.60
CA VAL A 70 -18.79 2.07 -9.52
C VAL A 70 -18.65 1.11 -8.33
N THR A 71 -19.73 0.42 -7.95
CA THR A 71 -19.67 -0.58 -6.86
C THR A 71 -18.70 -1.70 -7.22
N THR A 72 -18.81 -2.26 -8.43
CA THR A 72 -17.90 -3.31 -8.90
C THR A 72 -16.45 -2.83 -8.98
N PHE A 73 -16.20 -1.62 -9.47
CA PHE A 73 -14.84 -1.07 -9.54
C PHE A 73 -14.20 -0.88 -8.16
N ILE A 74 -14.96 -0.44 -7.16
CA ILE A 74 -14.45 -0.30 -5.79
C ILE A 74 -14.13 -1.67 -5.18
N ASP A 75 -15.04 -2.64 -5.31
CA ASP A 75 -14.82 -4.00 -4.80
C ASP A 75 -13.59 -4.67 -5.44
N ASP A 76 -13.45 -4.54 -6.76
CA ASP A 76 -12.30 -5.04 -7.49
C ASP A 76 -11.01 -4.33 -7.07
N SER A 77 -11.04 -3.01 -6.86
CA SER A 77 -9.90 -2.24 -6.39
C SER A 77 -9.45 -2.69 -5.00
N ILE A 78 -10.39 -2.97 -4.08
CA ILE A 78 -10.07 -3.52 -2.75
C ILE A 78 -9.38 -4.88 -2.90
N ARG A 79 -9.91 -5.77 -3.75
CA ARG A 79 -9.34 -7.10 -3.98
C ARG A 79 -7.93 -7.00 -4.55
N GLN A 80 -7.73 -6.17 -5.58
CA GLN A 80 -6.43 -5.99 -6.23
C GLN A 80 -5.39 -5.35 -5.28
N THR A 81 -5.80 -4.35 -4.49
CA THR A 81 -4.90 -3.71 -3.51
C THR A 81 -4.48 -4.68 -2.41
N ARG A 82 -5.40 -5.51 -1.91
CA ARG A 82 -5.07 -6.58 -0.95
C ARG A 82 -4.12 -7.63 -1.55
N ALA A 83 -4.29 -7.97 -2.82
CA ALA A 83 -3.37 -8.88 -3.50
C ALA A 83 -1.96 -8.25 -3.63
N ALA A 84 -1.87 -6.98 -4.00
CA ALA A 84 -0.60 -6.25 -4.03
C ALA A 84 0.08 -6.22 -2.66
N TYR A 85 -0.66 -5.94 -1.59
CA TYR A 85 -0.16 -6.01 -0.21
C TYR A 85 0.40 -7.40 0.12
N ALA A 86 -0.33 -8.47 -0.17
CA ALA A 86 0.11 -9.83 0.12
C ALA A 86 1.40 -10.21 -0.63
N VAL A 87 1.51 -9.80 -1.90
CA VAL A 87 2.73 -10.01 -2.71
C VAL A 87 3.91 -9.25 -2.11
N VAL A 88 3.74 -7.97 -1.77
CA VAL A 88 4.79 -7.15 -1.16
C VAL A 88 5.22 -7.72 0.19
N HIS A 89 4.26 -8.07 1.05
CA HIS A 89 4.52 -8.68 2.35
C HIS A 89 5.34 -9.97 2.19
N THR A 90 4.98 -10.82 1.22
CA THR A 90 5.73 -12.06 0.94
C THR A 90 7.16 -11.79 0.44
N VAL A 91 7.38 -10.76 -0.36
CA VAL A 91 8.72 -10.37 -0.82
C VAL A 91 9.56 -9.91 0.36
N ILE A 92 9.02 -9.02 1.21
CA ILE A 92 9.72 -8.50 2.38
C ILE A 92 10.05 -9.62 3.38
N ASP A 93 9.10 -10.50 3.68
CA ASP A 93 9.31 -11.63 4.59
C ASP A 93 10.40 -12.58 4.08
N LYS A 94 10.46 -12.85 2.76
CA LYS A 94 11.50 -13.70 2.17
C LYS A 94 12.90 -13.07 2.20
N GLU A 95 12.96 -11.76 2.23
CA GLU A 95 14.22 -11.00 2.31
C GLU A 95 14.68 -10.79 3.77
N THR A 96 13.90 -11.25 4.75
CA THR A 96 14.23 -11.23 6.18
C THR A 96 14.60 -12.65 6.62
N PRO A 97 15.88 -12.98 6.89
CA PRO A 97 16.29 -14.29 7.41
C PRO A 97 15.70 -14.63 8.77
#